data_AF-A0A3D8LD82-F1
#
_entry.id   AF-A0A3D8LD82-F1
#
_cell.length_a   1.000
_cell.length_b   1.000
_cell.length_c   1.000
_cell.angle_alpha   90.00
_cell.angle_beta   90.00
_cell.angle_gamma   90.00
#
_symmetry.space_group_name_H-M   'P 1'
#
loop_
_entity.id
_entity.type
_entity.pdbx_description
1 polymer ?
#
loop_
_entity_poly.entity_id
_entity_poly.type
_entity_poly.pdbx_seq_one_letter_code
_entity_poly.pdbx_strand_id
1 'polypeptide(L)'
;MSNRLSVGFIGGALGAIILVIVMYIMQAAGMGAPAFVNMYHAMFDTNPPLDHIIAAIIFIISGGIWGILFTLLVKHPTILKGMLFGLLPSLWLWVVVNPVIGEPLFNNFTVKGLLMPLLFNVVIWGTFMGWYASRKYGHETAGTTY
;
A
#
# COMPACT_ATOMS: atom_id res chain seq x y z
N MET A 1 3.04 11.72 -19.96
CA MET A 1 2.18 11.60 -18.76
C MET A 1 1.64 10.18 -18.59
N SER A 2 1.10 9.55 -19.63
CA SER A 2 0.63 8.15 -19.61
C SER A 2 1.64 7.16 -19.01
N ASN A 3 2.93 7.21 -19.41
CA ASN A 3 3.94 6.29 -18.86
C ASN A 3 4.13 6.42 -17.34
N ARG A 4 4.00 7.63 -16.77
CA ARG A 4 4.16 7.84 -15.32
C ARG A 4 3.00 7.24 -14.53
N LEU A 5 1.78 7.38 -15.05
CA LEU A 5 0.58 6.80 -14.46
C LEU A 5 0.67 5.27 -14.46
N SER A 6 1.04 4.67 -15.60
CA SER A 6 1.18 3.21 -15.72
C SER A 6 2.28 2.65 -14.82
N VAL A 7 3.46 3.29 -14.77
CA VAL A 7 4.55 2.88 -13.86
C VAL A 7 4.11 3.00 -12.40
N GLY A 8 3.38 4.07 -12.05
CA GLY A 8 2.82 4.28 -10.72
C GLY A 8 1.84 3.20 -10.33
N PHE A 9 0.84 2.97 -11.15
CA PHE A 9 -0.20 1.98 -10.90
C PHE A 9 0.36 0.57 -10.79
N ILE A 10 1.18 0.14 -11.76
CA ILE A 10 1.75 -1.20 -11.78
C ILE A 10 2.68 -1.41 -10.57
N GLY A 11 3.56 -0.45 -10.28
CA GLY A 11 4.45 -0.54 -9.13
C GLY A 11 3.68 -0.60 -7.80
N GLY A 12 2.67 0.25 -7.66
CA GLY A 12 1.83 0.29 -6.46
C GLY A 12 0.99 -0.97 -6.26
N ALA A 13 0.41 -1.50 -7.35
CA ALA A 13 -0.38 -2.72 -7.34
C ALA A 13 0.49 -3.95 -7.04
N LEU A 14 1.67 -4.07 -7.66
CA LEU A 14 2.62 -5.14 -7.36
C LEU A 14 3.10 -5.08 -5.90
N GLY A 15 3.39 -3.88 -5.39
CA GLY A 15 3.69 -3.69 -3.98
C GLY A 15 2.56 -4.17 -3.07
N ALA A 16 1.30 -3.86 -3.41
CA ALA A 16 0.15 -4.31 -2.65
C ALA A 16 -0.07 -5.83 -2.75
N ILE A 17 0.20 -6.46 -3.89
CA ILE A 17 0.20 -7.93 -4.03
C ILE A 17 1.19 -8.56 -3.06
N ILE A 18 2.40 -7.99 -2.92
CA ILE A 18 3.39 -8.47 -1.94
C ILE A 18 2.80 -8.39 -0.52
N LEU A 19 2.17 -7.26 -0.15
CA LEU A 19 1.55 -7.13 1.17
C LEU A 19 0.42 -8.15 1.38
N VAL A 20 -0.43 -8.37 0.38
CA VAL A 20 -1.51 -9.37 0.43
C VAL A 20 -0.93 -10.75 0.72
N ILE A 21 0.11 -11.15 0.00
CA ILE A 21 0.79 -12.43 0.22
C ILE A 21 1.35 -12.52 1.64
N VAL A 22 2.07 -11.49 2.10
CA VAL A 22 2.65 -11.46 3.46
C VAL A 22 1.56 -11.57 4.53
N MET A 23 0.45 -10.83 4.39
CA MET A 23 -0.64 -10.87 5.36
C MET A 23 -1.35 -12.23 5.39
N TYR A 24 -1.52 -12.89 4.24
CA TYR A 24 -2.07 -14.25 4.21
C TYR A 24 -1.09 -15.29 4.79
N ILE A 25 0.22 -15.13 4.62
CA ILE A 25 1.22 -15.97 5.31
C ILE A 25 1.11 -15.77 6.83
N MET A 26 0.97 -14.53 7.30
CA MET A 26 0.76 -14.23 8.71
C MET A 26 -0.54 -14.83 9.25
N GLN A 27 -1.62 -14.81 8.47
CA GLN A 27 -2.87 -15.49 8.82
C GLN A 27 -2.66 -17.00 8.97
N ALA A 28 -1.97 -17.63 8.01
CA ALA A 28 -1.64 -19.05 8.07
C ALA A 28 -0.75 -19.41 9.28
N ALA A 29 0.03 -18.45 9.78
CA ALA A 29 0.83 -18.58 11.00
C ALA A 29 0.05 -18.28 12.30
N GLY A 30 -1.27 -18.04 12.22
CA GLY A 30 -2.13 -17.80 13.38
C GLY A 30 -2.16 -16.36 13.89
N MET A 31 -1.68 -15.37 13.12
CA MET A 31 -1.61 -13.96 13.56
C MET A 31 -2.90 -13.15 13.36
N GLY A 32 -3.99 -13.82 12.93
CA GLY A 32 -5.30 -13.22 12.64
C GLY A 32 -5.52 -12.95 11.15
N ALA A 33 -6.75 -12.57 10.79
CA ALA A 33 -7.11 -12.25 9.40
C ALA A 33 -6.41 -10.95 8.92
N PRO A 34 -6.14 -10.83 7.60
CA PRO A 34 -5.55 -9.64 7.02
C PRO A 34 -6.36 -8.37 7.32
N ALA A 35 -5.66 -7.28 7.62
CA ALA A 35 -6.30 -6.02 8.03
C ALA A 35 -7.27 -5.48 6.96
N PHE A 36 -6.97 -5.66 5.67
CA PHE A 36 -7.86 -5.23 4.59
C PHE A 36 -9.17 -6.01 4.52
N VAL A 37 -9.18 -7.28 4.96
CA VAL A 37 -10.42 -8.09 5.04
C VAL A 37 -11.28 -7.59 6.20
N ASN A 38 -10.68 -7.39 7.37
CA ASN A 38 -11.40 -6.86 8.53
C ASN A 38 -12.01 -5.48 8.24
N MET A 39 -11.27 -4.62 7.53
CA MET A 39 -11.75 -3.31 7.11
C MET A 39 -12.91 -3.40 6.11
N TYR A 40 -12.86 -4.36 5.19
CA TYR A 40 -13.96 -4.60 4.26
C TYR A 40 -15.23 -5.08 4.97
N HIS A 41 -15.11 -6.05 5.89
CA HIS A 41 -16.25 -6.49 6.71
C HIS A 41 -16.86 -5.35 7.51
N ALA A 42 -16.02 -4.51 8.13
CA ALA A 42 -16.48 -3.36 8.92
C ALA A 42 -17.27 -2.33 8.09
N MET A 43 -17.00 -2.22 6.78
CA MET A 43 -17.70 -1.28 5.90
C MET A 43 -18.95 -1.85 5.24
N PHE A 44 -18.97 -3.14 4.90
CA PHE A 44 -20.00 -3.71 4.02
C PHE A 44 -20.88 -4.79 4.68
N ASP A 45 -20.61 -5.16 5.93
CA ASP A 45 -21.40 -6.13 6.72
C ASP A 45 -21.65 -7.46 5.97
N THR A 46 -20.63 -7.95 5.26
CA THR A 46 -20.70 -9.14 4.41
C THR A 46 -20.17 -10.40 5.10
N ASN A 47 -20.60 -11.57 4.60
CA ASN A 47 -20.24 -12.89 5.11
C ASN A 47 -19.25 -13.64 4.18
N PRO A 48 -18.27 -14.39 4.74
CA PRO A 48 -17.27 -15.14 3.97
C PRO A 48 -17.88 -16.17 2.99
N PRO A 49 -17.21 -16.52 1.87
CA PRO A 49 -15.78 -16.32 1.57
C PRO A 49 -15.45 -15.25 0.51
N LEU A 50 -16.45 -14.62 -0.12
CA LEU A 50 -16.21 -13.67 -1.22
C LEU A 50 -15.45 -12.41 -0.76
N ASP A 51 -15.56 -12.07 0.52
CA ASP A 51 -14.93 -10.90 1.12
C ASP A 51 -13.41 -10.90 1.02
N HIS A 52 -12.78 -12.06 1.15
CA HIS A 52 -11.34 -12.21 1.02
C HIS A 52 -10.83 -11.83 -0.37
N ILE A 53 -11.59 -12.20 -1.40
CA ILE A 53 -11.24 -11.95 -2.80
C ILE A 53 -11.51 -10.48 -3.12
N ILE A 54 -12.70 -9.97 -2.79
CA ILE A 54 -13.09 -8.60 -3.09
C ILE A 54 -12.20 -7.61 -2.33
N ALA A 55 -11.95 -7.85 -1.04
CA ALA A 55 -11.09 -6.99 -0.25
C ALA A 55 -9.64 -7.00 -0.76
N ALA A 56 -9.12 -8.15 -1.20
CA ALA A 56 -7.80 -8.21 -1.82
C ALA A 56 -7.74 -7.42 -3.14
N ILE A 57 -8.76 -7.53 -4.00
CA ILE A 57 -8.83 -6.77 -5.26
C ILE A 57 -8.86 -5.26 -4.96
N ILE A 58 -9.73 -4.81 -4.05
CA ILE A 58 -9.84 -3.40 -3.65
C ILE A 58 -8.51 -2.91 -3.07
N PHE A 59 -7.85 -3.72 -2.24
CA PHE A 59 -6.57 -3.38 -1.64
C PHE A 59 -5.46 -3.22 -2.70
N ILE A 60 -5.41 -4.12 -3.69
CA ILE A 60 -4.45 -4.04 -4.80
C ILE A 60 -4.69 -2.79 -5.65
N ILE A 61 -5.95 -2.51 -5.99
CA ILE A 61 -6.33 -1.31 -6.74
C ILE A 61 -5.95 -0.05 -5.94
N SER A 62 -6.23 -0.03 -4.64
CA SER A 62 -5.88 1.08 -3.75
C SER A 62 -4.36 1.31 -3.72
N GLY A 63 -3.57 0.23 -3.64
CA GLY A 63 -2.12 0.31 -3.75
C GLY A 63 -1.66 0.90 -5.09
N GLY A 64 -2.31 0.51 -6.19
CA GLY A 64 -2.07 1.10 -7.52
C GLY A 64 -2.38 2.60 -7.56
N ILE A 65 -3.50 3.03 -6.99
CA ILE A 65 -3.89 4.45 -6.91
C ILE A 65 -2.87 5.26 -6.10
N TRP A 66 -2.44 4.77 -4.95
CA TRP A 66 -1.35 5.41 -4.18
C TRP A 66 -0.04 5.46 -4.96
N GLY A 67 0.27 4.42 -5.74
CA GLY A 67 1.43 4.39 -6.63
C GLY A 67 1.35 5.44 -7.75
N ILE A 68 0.16 5.69 -8.32
CA ILE A 68 -0.08 6.80 -9.26
C ILE A 68 0.23 8.13 -8.59
N LEU A 69 -0.32 8.38 -7.39
CA LEU A 69 -0.08 9.62 -6.65
C LEU A 69 1.42 9.83 -6.40
N PHE A 70 2.14 8.77 -6.02
CA PHE A 70 3.58 8.82 -5.83
C PHE A 70 4.31 9.25 -7.10
N THR A 71 4.08 8.62 -8.25
CA THR A 71 4.83 8.94 -9.48
C THR A 71 4.44 10.28 -10.11
N LEU A 72 3.25 10.79 -9.80
CA LEU A 72 2.83 12.15 -10.17
C LEU A 72 3.53 13.21 -9.32
N LEU A 73 3.60 13.01 -8.01
CA LEU A 73 4.13 14.00 -7.07
C LEU A 73 5.67 13.95 -6.96
N VAL A 74 6.26 12.76 -7.13
CA VAL A 74 7.71 12.55 -6.96
C VAL A 74 8.40 12.50 -8.31
N LYS A 75 9.01 13.63 -8.70
CA LYS A 75 9.71 13.78 -9.99
C LYS A 75 10.88 12.80 -10.17
N HIS A 76 11.67 12.60 -9.12
CA HIS A 76 12.83 11.70 -9.10
C HIS A 76 12.67 10.65 -8.00
N PRO A 77 12.01 9.52 -8.28
CA PRO A 77 11.78 8.46 -7.30
C PRO A 77 13.08 7.84 -6.80
N THR A 78 13.11 7.58 -5.51
CA THR A 78 14.14 6.79 -4.84
C THR A 78 13.47 5.91 -3.80
N ILE A 79 14.18 4.88 -3.32
CA ILE A 79 13.69 4.03 -2.21
C ILE A 79 13.28 4.89 -1.01
N LEU A 80 14.14 5.81 -0.58
CA LEU A 80 13.86 6.68 0.57
C LEU A 80 12.60 7.53 0.35
N LYS A 81 12.40 8.10 -0.84
CA LYS A 81 11.18 8.88 -1.13
C LYS A 81 9.94 7.99 -1.17
N GLY A 82 10.07 6.75 -1.63
CA GLY A 82 8.99 5.76 -1.58
C GLY A 82 8.60 5.41 -0.14
N MET A 83 9.60 5.17 0.74
CA MET A 83 9.37 4.95 2.17
C MET A 83 8.66 6.14 2.81
N LEU A 84 9.19 7.36 2.62
CA LEU A 84 8.56 8.58 3.14
C LEU A 84 7.13 8.76 2.63
N PHE A 85 6.87 8.45 1.36
CA PHE A 85 5.53 8.50 0.81
C PHE A 85 4.60 7.44 1.42
N GLY A 86 5.12 6.26 1.78
CA GLY A 86 4.40 5.22 2.51
C GLY A 86 3.89 5.64 3.90
N LEU A 87 4.38 6.75 4.46
CA LEU A 87 3.79 7.35 5.66
C LEU A 87 2.39 7.90 5.39
N LEU A 88 2.12 8.42 4.19
CA LEU A 88 0.82 9.00 3.83
C LEU A 88 -0.34 8.00 3.92
N PRO A 89 -0.29 6.80 3.30
CA PRO A 89 -1.36 5.81 3.46
C PRO A 89 -1.47 5.31 4.91
N SER A 90 -0.37 5.29 5.68
CA SER A 90 -0.43 4.95 7.12
C SER A 90 -1.15 6.02 7.94
N LEU A 91 -0.84 7.30 7.70
CA LEU A 91 -1.52 8.43 8.31
C LEU A 91 -2.99 8.48 7.90
N TRP A 92 -3.29 8.23 6.63
CA TRP A 92 -4.66 8.15 6.12
C TRP A 92 -5.46 7.04 6.83
N LEU A 93 -4.87 5.86 6.98
CA LEU A 93 -5.48 4.77 7.74
C LEU A 93 -5.79 5.20 9.18
N TRP A 94 -4.81 5.73 9.91
CA TRP A 94 -4.98 6.08 11.33
C TRP A 94 -5.91 7.24 11.59
N VAL A 95 -5.86 8.28 10.75
CA VAL A 95 -6.51 9.57 11.02
C VAL A 95 -7.85 9.68 10.31
N VAL A 96 -8.06 8.93 9.23
CA VAL A 96 -9.29 9.04 8.43
C VAL A 96 -10.06 7.73 8.42
N VAL A 97 -9.44 6.64 7.97
CA VAL A 97 -10.17 5.38 7.78
C VAL A 97 -10.65 4.82 9.12
N ASN A 98 -9.77 4.73 10.12
CA ASN A 98 -10.09 4.21 11.44
C ASN A 98 -11.32 4.92 12.06
N PRO A 99 -11.33 6.27 12.22
CA PRO A 99 -12.50 6.96 12.75
C PRO A 99 -13.78 6.73 11.94
N VAL A 100 -13.67 6.65 10.61
CA VAL A 100 -14.84 6.43 9.74
C VAL A 100 -15.49 5.06 9.98
N ILE A 101 -14.71 4.04 10.32
CA ILE A 101 -15.22 2.69 10.62
C ILE A 101 -15.47 2.45 12.11
N GLY A 102 -15.45 3.52 12.94
CA GLY A 102 -15.66 3.42 14.39
C GLY A 102 -14.46 2.90 15.18
N GLU A 103 -13.30 2.74 14.54
CA GLU A 103 -12.05 2.35 15.19
C GLU A 103 -11.33 3.59 15.75
N PRO A 104 -10.57 3.44 16.85
CA PRO A 104 -9.87 4.55 17.47
C PRO A 104 -8.70 5.05 16.63
N LEU A 105 -8.41 6.35 16.77
CA LEU A 105 -7.23 6.99 16.19
C LEU A 105 -5.97 6.20 16.55
N PHE A 106 -5.07 6.06 15.57
CA PHE A 106 -3.79 5.35 15.74
C PHE A 106 -3.93 3.92 16.30
N ASN A 107 -5.07 3.24 16.10
CA ASN A 107 -5.33 1.90 16.62
C ASN A 107 -5.09 1.81 18.15
N ASN A 108 -5.68 2.73 18.92
CA ASN A 108 -5.50 2.85 20.38
C ASN A 108 -4.05 3.14 20.83
N PHE A 109 -3.19 3.65 19.95
CA PHE A 109 -1.76 3.87 20.24
C PHE A 109 -1.03 2.61 20.72
N THR A 110 -1.55 1.44 20.37
CA THR A 110 -0.88 0.18 20.70
C THR A 110 0.38 0.03 19.86
N VAL A 111 1.40 -0.64 20.40
CA VAL A 111 2.67 -0.88 19.69
C VAL A 111 2.40 -1.56 18.33
N LYS A 112 1.57 -2.62 18.33
CA LYS A 112 1.16 -3.30 17.10
C LYS A 112 0.41 -2.37 16.15
N GLY A 113 -0.52 -1.57 16.68
CA GLY A 113 -1.34 -0.63 15.92
C GLY A 113 -0.57 0.49 15.24
N LEU A 114 0.57 0.89 15.81
CA LEU A 114 1.50 1.88 15.27
C LEU A 114 2.55 1.26 14.34
N LEU A 115 3.11 0.11 14.69
CA LEU A 115 4.23 -0.46 13.92
C LEU A 115 3.77 -1.20 12.66
N MET A 116 2.62 -1.87 12.70
CA MET A 116 2.18 -2.71 11.57
C MET A 116 1.91 -1.88 10.30
N PRO A 117 1.16 -0.75 10.34
CA PRO A 117 0.98 0.09 9.16
C PRO A 117 2.30 0.65 8.62
N LEU A 118 3.24 1.02 9.50
CA LEU A 118 4.58 1.46 9.09
C LEU A 118 5.35 0.34 8.40
N LEU A 119 5.38 -0.86 8.97
CA LEU A 119 6.05 -2.01 8.37
C LEU A 119 5.50 -2.29 6.96
N PHE A 120 4.18 -2.37 6.81
CA PHE A 120 3.58 -2.70 5.52
C PHE A 120 3.71 -1.56 4.50
N ASN A 121 3.34 -0.34 4.88
CA ASN A 121 3.27 0.76 3.91
C ASN A 121 4.60 1.48 3.71
N VAL A 122 5.38 1.71 4.76
CA VAL A 122 6.67 2.42 4.69
C VAL A 122 7.77 1.46 4.26
N VAL A 123 7.94 0.36 5.00
CA VAL A 123 9.09 -0.53 4.83
C VAL A 123 8.92 -1.44 3.62
N ILE A 124 7.77 -2.10 3.46
CA ILE A 124 7.58 -3.06 2.37
C ILE A 124 7.11 -2.35 1.09
N TRP A 125 5.92 -1.75 1.12
CA TRP A 125 5.31 -1.15 -0.07
C TRP A 125 6.09 0.09 -0.55
N GLY A 126 6.43 1.01 0.36
CA GLY A 126 7.14 2.24 0.04
C GLY A 126 8.52 1.98 -0.55
N THR A 127 9.30 1.08 0.04
CA THR A 127 10.59 0.63 -0.51
C THR A 127 10.44 0.04 -1.90
N PHE A 128 9.50 -0.90 -2.07
CA PHE A 128 9.27 -1.56 -3.36
C PHE A 128 8.86 -0.54 -4.43
N MET A 129 7.91 0.34 -4.12
CA MET A 129 7.40 1.35 -5.04
C MET A 129 8.50 2.35 -5.44
N GLY A 130 9.27 2.83 -4.46
CA GLY A 130 10.41 3.72 -4.70
C GLY A 130 11.48 3.08 -5.58
N TRP A 131 11.82 1.82 -5.30
CA TRP A 131 12.74 1.03 -6.13
C TRP A 131 12.22 0.81 -7.54
N TYR A 132 10.99 0.32 -7.69
CA TYR A 132 10.38 -0.03 -8.97
C TYR A 132 10.32 1.20 -9.90
N ALA A 133 9.80 2.32 -9.38
CA ALA A 133 9.72 3.56 -10.14
C ALA A 133 11.10 4.11 -10.48
N SER A 134 12.06 4.07 -9.54
CA SER A 134 13.43 4.53 -9.80
C SER A 134 14.10 3.77 -10.95
N ARG A 135 13.92 2.44 -11.00
CA ARG A 135 14.45 1.63 -12.11
C ARG A 135 13.80 1.96 -13.44
N LYS A 136 12.47 2.09 -13.47
CA LYS A 136 11.75 2.37 -14.72
C LYS A 136 12.10 3.75 -15.30
N TYR A 137 12.33 4.76 -14.46
CA TYR A 137 12.75 6.08 -14.94
C TYR A 137 14.26 6.19 -15.19
N GLY A 138 15.10 5.44 -14.48
CA GLY A 138 16.55 5.41 -14.72
C GLY A 138 16.93 4.90 -16.11
N HIS A 139 16.10 4.03 -16.71
CA HIS A 139 16.26 3.59 -18.09
C HIS A 139 15.87 4.66 -19.13
N GLU A 140 14.99 5.61 -18.81
CA GLU A 140 14.61 6.69 -19.73
C GLU A 140 15.72 7.75 -19.88
N THR A 141 16.48 8.01 -18.81
CA THR A 141 17.60 8.97 -18.83
C THR A 141 18.86 8.43 -19.53
N ALA A 142 19.02 7.12 -19.66
CA ALA A 142 20.18 6.51 -20.32
C ALA A 142 20.00 6.40 -21.86
N GLY A 143 18.79 6.57 -22.38
CA GLY A 143 18.48 6.48 -23.81
C GLY A 143 18.43 7.82 -24.56
N THR A 144 18.80 8.93 -23.93
CA THR A 144 18.77 10.28 -24.53
C THR A 144 20.15 10.91 -24.73
N THR A 145 21.23 10.18 -24.47
CA THR A 145 22.55 10.47 -25.00
C THR A 145 22.77 9.60 -26.23
N TYR A 146 22.43 10.11 -27.42
CA TYR A 146 23.15 10.00 -28.70
C TYR A 146 22.38 10.79 -29.76
#